data_AF-A0A378VWU3-F1
#
_entry.id   AF-A0A378VWU3-F1
#
_cell.length_a   1.000
_cell.length_b   1.000
_cell.length_c   1.000
_cell.angle_alpha   90.00
_cell.angle_beta   90.00
_cell.angle_gamma   90.00
#
_symmetry.space_group_name_H-M   'P 1'
#
loop_
_entity.id
_entity.type
_entity.pdbx_description
1 polymer ?
#
loop_
_entity_poly.entity_id
_entity_poly.type
_entity_poly.pdbx_seq_one_letter_code
_entity_poly.pdbx_strand_id
1 'polypeptide(L)'
;MPSEATKQRFRRHPFQKRTIMKNIVILISGRGSNMQAIVNAAIPNVRIAAVLSNSETAAGLQWAAERGIPTDSLNHKTLNHDLPSIRP
;
A
#
# COMPACT_ATOMS: atom_id res chain seq x y z
N MET A 1 -16.67 -44.91 -31.32
CA MET A 1 -16.14 -44.72 -29.95
C MET A 1 -14.81 -43.96 -30.07
N PRO A 2 -14.67 -42.69 -29.64
CA PRO A 2 -13.38 -42.01 -29.72
C PRO A 2 -12.44 -42.56 -28.62
N SER A 3 -11.19 -42.83 -29.02
CA SER A 3 -10.17 -43.47 -28.18
C SER A 3 -9.75 -42.64 -26.96
N GLU A 4 -9.29 -43.33 -25.89
CA GLU A 4 -8.77 -42.76 -24.64
C GLU A 4 -7.68 -41.69 -24.83
N ALA A 5 -6.99 -41.69 -25.98
CA ALA A 5 -6.00 -40.66 -26.32
C ALA A 5 -6.58 -39.24 -26.43
N THR A 6 -7.88 -39.10 -26.68
CA THR A 6 -8.56 -37.80 -26.79
C THR A 6 -8.86 -37.18 -25.42
N LYS A 7 -8.87 -37.97 -24.34
CA LYS A 7 -9.16 -37.49 -22.96
C LYS A 7 -7.92 -36.93 -22.25
N GLN A 8 -6.72 -37.32 -22.68
CA GLN A 8 -5.47 -36.84 -22.04
C GLN A 8 -5.14 -35.38 -22.39
N ARG A 9 -5.70 -34.83 -23.47
CA ARG A 9 -5.35 -33.50 -24.02
C ARG A 9 -6.00 -32.32 -23.30
N PHE A 10 -6.90 -32.59 -22.35
CA PHE A 10 -7.57 -31.57 -21.52
C PHE A 10 -7.16 -31.64 -20.04
N ARG A 11 -5.93 -32.07 -19.74
CA ARG A 11 -5.33 -31.73 -18.44
C ARG A 11 -5.06 -30.22 -18.44
N ARG A 12 -6.10 -29.46 -18.06
CA ARG A 12 -6.00 -28.05 -17.70
C ARG A 12 -4.84 -27.95 -16.72
N HIS A 13 -3.73 -27.34 -17.13
CA HIS A 13 -2.75 -26.88 -16.17
C HIS A 13 -3.51 -25.96 -15.21
N PRO A 14 -3.54 -26.24 -13.90
CA PRO A 14 -4.09 -25.26 -12.97
C PRO A 14 -3.29 -23.99 -13.21
N PHE A 15 -3.97 -22.92 -13.60
CA PHE A 15 -3.37 -21.58 -13.67
C PHE A 15 -2.86 -21.30 -12.26
N GLN A 16 -1.58 -21.58 -11.98
CA GLN A 16 -0.96 -21.17 -10.74
C GLN A 16 -1.05 -19.64 -10.77
N LYS A 17 -1.96 -19.08 -9.96
CA LYS A 17 -1.99 -17.65 -9.70
C LYS A 17 -0.60 -17.31 -9.19
N ARG A 18 0.22 -16.65 -10.01
CA ARG A 18 1.47 -16.05 -9.54
C ARG A 18 1.12 -15.12 -8.39
N THR A 19 1.45 -15.54 -7.18
CA THR A 19 1.40 -14.67 -6.00
C THR A 19 2.59 -13.73 -6.08
N ILE A 20 2.36 -12.54 -6.62
CA ILE A 20 3.37 -11.48 -6.68
C ILE A 20 3.25 -10.68 -5.37
N MET A 21 4.39 -10.43 -4.71
CA MET A 21 4.44 -9.51 -3.57
C MET A 21 4.13 -8.08 -4.05
N LYS A 22 3.10 -7.48 -3.48
CA LYS A 22 2.68 -6.10 -3.73
C LYS A 22 3.34 -5.18 -2.70
N ASN A 23 4.15 -4.26 -3.19
CA ASN A 23 4.73 -3.22 -2.37
C ASN A 23 3.75 -2.05 -2.31
N ILE A 24 3.38 -1.62 -1.11
CA ILE A 24 2.51 -0.46 -0.89
C ILE A 24 3.22 0.59 -0.04
N VAL A 25 2.92 1.85 -0.31
CA VAL A 25 3.32 2.99 0.53
C VAL A 25 2.04 3.60 1.09
N ILE A 26 2.03 3.94 2.38
CA ILE A 26 0.85 4.51 3.04
C ILE A 26 1.14 5.98 3.36
N LEU A 27 0.25 6.88 2.93
CA LEU A 27 0.33 8.30 3.27
C LEU A 27 -0.61 8.59 4.44
N ILE A 28 -0.13 9.32 5.45
CA ILE A 28 -0.89 9.69 6.65
C ILE A 28 -0.78 11.19 6.94
N SER A 29 -1.72 11.72 7.72
CA SER A 29 -1.71 13.11 8.19
C SER A 29 -1.81 13.26 9.72
N GLY A 30 -1.74 12.15 10.48
CA GLY A 30 -1.93 12.16 11.92
C GLY A 30 -1.65 10.81 12.59
N ARG A 31 -2.54 10.38 13.51
CA ARG A 31 -2.36 9.15 14.32
C ARG A 31 -2.25 7.85 13.50
N GLY A 32 -2.80 7.82 12.29
CA GLY A 32 -2.66 6.70 11.37
C GLY A 32 -3.46 5.45 11.74
N SER A 33 -4.61 5.54 12.42
CA SER A 33 -5.41 4.36 12.83
C SER A 33 -5.72 3.39 11.68
N ASN A 34 -5.97 3.90 10.47
CA ASN A 34 -6.16 3.07 9.28
C ASN A 34 -4.88 2.33 8.86
N MET A 35 -3.73 3.03 8.91
CA MET A 35 -2.42 2.42 8.66
C MET A 35 -2.14 1.31 9.68
N GLN A 36 -2.45 1.54 10.96
CA GLN A 36 -2.29 0.52 12.01
C GLN A 36 -3.16 -0.71 11.73
N ALA A 37 -4.41 -0.52 11.33
CA ALA A 37 -5.30 -1.61 10.96
C ALA A 37 -4.76 -2.42 9.75
N ILE A 38 -4.24 -1.73 8.72
CA ILE A 38 -3.66 -2.39 7.53
C ILE A 38 -2.39 -3.19 7.89
N VAL A 39 -1.52 -2.61 8.71
CA VAL A 39 -0.30 -3.28 9.20
C VAL A 39 -0.66 -4.53 10.01
N ASN A 40 -1.61 -4.39 10.94
CA ASN A 40 -2.04 -5.48 11.82
C ASN A 40 -2.81 -6.58 11.08
N ALA A 41 -3.44 -6.27 9.93
CA ALA A 41 -4.15 -7.25 9.13
C ALA A 41 -3.22 -8.29 8.47
N ALA A 42 -1.89 -8.07 8.46
CA ALA A 42 -0.89 -9.00 7.94
C ALA A 42 -1.26 -9.58 6.56
N ILE A 43 -1.69 -8.69 5.64
CA ILE A 43 -2.29 -9.08 4.36
C ILE A 43 -1.29 -9.94 3.56
N PRO A 44 -1.67 -11.16 3.12
CA PRO A 44 -0.78 -12.04 2.39
C PRO A 44 -0.28 -11.41 1.08
N ASN A 45 1.01 -11.59 0.80
CA ASN A 45 1.68 -11.04 -0.39
C ASN A 45 1.62 -9.50 -0.47
N VAL A 46 1.51 -8.80 0.66
CA VAL A 46 1.63 -7.34 0.73
C VAL A 46 2.82 -6.99 1.63
N ARG A 47 3.66 -6.09 1.13
CA ARG A 47 4.75 -5.49 1.89
C ARG A 47 4.49 -3.99 2.00
N ILE A 48 4.42 -3.50 3.23
CA ILE A 48 4.40 -2.06 3.50
C ILE A 48 5.83 -1.57 3.33
N ALA A 49 6.08 -0.89 2.23
CA ALA A 49 7.41 -0.44 1.83
C ALA A 49 7.84 0.83 2.56
N ALA A 50 6.89 1.72 2.86
CA ALA A 50 7.12 2.93 3.64
C ALA A 50 5.80 3.52 4.17
N VAL A 51 5.89 4.36 5.19
CA VAL A 51 4.82 5.27 5.63
C VAL A 51 5.31 6.70 5.50
N LEU A 52 4.57 7.52 4.74
CA LEU A 52 4.91 8.92 4.51
C LEU A 52 3.88 9.83 5.18
N SER A 53 4.30 11.01 5.65
CA SER A 53 3.36 12.02 6.13
C SER A 53 3.58 13.39 5.53
N ASN A 54 2.52 14.20 5.49
CA ASN A 54 2.61 15.63 5.25
C ASN A 54 3.01 16.43 6.50
N SER A 55 3.15 15.77 7.66
CA SER A 55 3.55 16.37 8.93
C SER A 55 4.67 15.57 9.60
N GLU A 56 5.76 16.23 9.95
CA GLU A 56 6.88 15.67 10.73
C GLU A 56 6.43 15.15 12.11
N THR A 57 5.35 15.70 12.66
CA THR A 57 4.86 15.38 14.02
C THR A 57 3.73 14.34 14.03
N ALA A 58 3.43 13.71 12.89
CA ALA A 58 2.40 12.69 12.82
C ALA A 58 2.76 11.49 13.71
N ALA A 59 1.99 11.26 14.78
CA ALA A 59 2.19 10.13 15.68
C ALA A 59 2.19 8.77 14.98
N GLY A 60 1.55 8.65 13.81
CA GLY A 60 1.61 7.45 12.98
C GLY A 60 2.99 7.16 12.40
N LEU A 61 3.86 8.14 12.18
CA LEU A 61 5.24 7.92 11.74
C LEU A 61 6.06 7.22 12.82
N GLN A 62 5.99 7.70 14.06
CA GLN A 62 6.65 7.05 15.20
C GLN A 62 6.16 5.62 15.36
N TRP A 63 4.84 5.41 15.35
CA TRP A 63 4.24 4.08 15.49
C TRP A 63 4.73 3.08 14.42
N ALA A 64 4.91 3.55 13.18
CA ALA A 64 5.41 2.74 12.08
C ALA A 64 6.91 2.45 12.20
N ALA A 65 7.70 3.45 12.60
CA ALA A 65 9.14 3.31 12.85
C ALA A 65 9.44 2.29 13.97
N GLU A 66 8.64 2.29 15.05
CA GLU A 66 8.73 1.30 16.14
C GLU A 66 8.53 -0.15 15.67
N ARG A 67 7.93 -0.35 14.49
CA ARG A 67 7.70 -1.66 13.85
C ARG A 67 8.66 -1.95 12.71
N GLY A 68 9.70 -1.13 12.56
CA GLY A 68 10.71 -1.29 11.52
C GLY A 68 10.22 -0.95 10.11
N ILE A 69 9.11 -0.22 9.98
CA ILE A 69 8.62 0.26 8.68
C ILE A 69 9.35 1.57 8.36
N PRO A 70 9.96 1.71 7.16
CA PRO A 70 10.59 2.96 6.76
C PRO A 70 9.61 4.14 6.78
N THR A 71 10.03 5.27 7.33
CA THR A 71 9.20 6.46 7.44
C THR A 71 9.91 7.70 6.94
N ASP A 72 9.12 8.64 6.39
CA ASP A 72 9.60 9.97 6.03
C ASP A 72 8.44 10.98 6.07
N SER A 73 8.77 12.26 6.16
CA SER A 73 7.82 13.36 6.15
C SER A 73 8.15 14.36 5.06
N LEU A 74 7.16 14.66 4.23
CA LEU A 74 7.25 15.70 3.22
C LEU A 74 6.97 17.04 3.90
N ASN A 75 8.01 17.84 4.10
CA ASN A 75 7.90 19.18 4.64
C ASN A 75 7.24 20.10 3.60
N HIS A 76 5.92 20.28 3.70
CA HIS A 76 5.17 21.22 2.85
C HIS A 76 5.31 22.64 3.38
N LYS A 77 6.50 23.23 3.25
CA LYS A 77 6.69 24.68 3.46
C LYS A 77 6.23 25.52 2.27
N THR A 78 5.60 24.94 1.24
CA THR A 78 5.04 25.70 0.12
C THR A 78 3.89 24.93 -0.53
N LEU A 79 2.69 25.08 0.01
CA LEU A 79 1.47 25.10 -0.79
C LEU A 79 0.77 26.42 -0.48
N ASN A 80 1.40 27.54 -0.88
CA ASN A 80 0.68 28.79 -1.04
C ASN A 80 -0.29 28.59 -2.20
N HIS A 81 -1.51 28.18 -1.90
CA HIS A 81 -2.63 28.42 -2.79
C HIS A 81 -3.09 29.86 -2.59
N ASP A 82 -2.20 30.82 -2.88
CA ASP A 82 -2.60 32.20 -3.11
C ASP A 82 -3.28 32.24 -4.47
N LEU A 83 -4.50 31.71 -4.57
CA LEU A 83 -5.39 32.20 -5.60
C LEU A 83 -5.72 33.64 -5.22
N PRO A 84 -5.48 34.62 -6.11
CA PRO A 84 -5.93 35.97 -5.86
C PRO A 84 -7.44 35.90 -5.60
N SER A 85 -7.86 36.39 -4.43
CA SER A 85 -9.28 36.65 -4.19
C SER A 85 -9.75 37.63 -5.25
N ILE A 86 -10.37 37.13 -6.32
CA ILE A 86 -11.19 37.95 -7.21
C ILE A 86 -12.41 38.30 -6.37
N ARG A 87 -12.33 39.42 -5.65
CA ARG A 87 -13.51 40.08 -5.11
C ARG A 87 -14.19 40.81 -6.28
N PRO A 88 -15.52 40.69 -6.43
CA PRO A 88 -16.27 41.40 -7.47
C PRO A 88 -16.18 42.92 -7.29
#